data_AF-A0AAE0QS65-F1
#
_entry.id   AF-A0AAE0QS65-F1
#
_cell.length_a   1.000
_cell.length_b   1.000
_cell.length_c   1.000
_cell.angle_alpha   90.00
_cell.angle_beta   90.00
_cell.angle_gamma   90.00
#
_symmetry.space_group_name_H-M   'P 1'
#
loop_
_entity.id
_entity.type
_entity.pdbx_description
1 polymer ?
#
loop_
_entity_poly.entity_id
_entity_poly.type
_entity_poly.pdbx_seq_one_letter_code
_entity_poly.pdbx_strand_id
1 'polypeptide(L)'
;MEVEPMNEAATLDHDLQEENVTLATKVKVLDNGFIECITIVIRSESSLPLDKSRHWVEGIQHKYNVGEQLGKGSYAPVYAAVDIETGRHEREINDILSRSPRSDKVVETLKWETCVSSVTIMVQERPIPCMDLQKYCESKNGRLCQSLALKIMRQVVEGCQFCFSRGVCHNDIKSDNILINTETFNIKLIDFGCGKKLETDPSAKIKTICSLGRLLYILVCGQEPAVHSVPQFPSDLSEDCQQLIRSLDKNSANLPTLEDILNHRCFVEEADAEA
;
A
#
# COMPACT_ATOMS: atom_id res chain seq x y z
N MET A 1 -54.08 -16.66 -21.12
CA MET A 1 -53.46 -15.45 -21.72
C MET A 1 -53.16 -14.43 -20.63
N GLU A 2 -52.41 -14.78 -19.58
CA GLU A 2 -51.05 -15.36 -19.59
C GLU A 2 -50.04 -14.45 -20.28
N VAL A 3 -49.06 -14.05 -19.49
CA VAL A 3 -47.91 -13.24 -19.86
C VAL A 3 -46.76 -14.21 -20.06
N GLU A 4 -46.25 -14.33 -21.28
CA GLU A 4 -45.01 -15.07 -21.54
C GLU A 4 -43.77 -14.18 -21.32
N PRO A 5 -42.64 -14.76 -20.90
CA PRO A 5 -41.46 -13.99 -20.50
C PRO A 5 -40.66 -13.51 -21.71
N MET A 6 -40.13 -12.29 -21.62
CA MET A 6 -39.26 -11.73 -22.64
C MET A 6 -37.86 -12.35 -22.53
N ASN A 7 -37.60 -13.34 -23.39
CA ASN A 7 -36.39 -14.13 -23.41
C ASN A 7 -35.55 -13.75 -24.65
N GLU A 8 -34.70 -12.73 -24.52
CA GLU A 8 -33.74 -12.35 -25.57
C GLU A 8 -32.30 -12.45 -25.05
N ALA A 9 -31.74 -13.66 -25.16
CA ALA A 9 -30.30 -13.82 -25.22
C ALA A 9 -29.83 -13.32 -26.59
N ALA A 10 -29.21 -12.14 -26.64
CA ALA A 10 -28.58 -11.66 -27.86
C ALA A 10 -27.45 -12.62 -28.26
N THR A 11 -27.61 -13.26 -29.43
CA THR A 11 -26.64 -14.17 -30.02
C THR A 11 -25.31 -13.45 -30.27
N LEU A 12 -24.21 -14.02 -29.78
CA LEU A 12 -22.87 -13.59 -30.18
C LEU A 12 -22.69 -13.82 -31.68
N ASP A 13 -22.08 -12.83 -32.34
CA ASP A 13 -21.77 -12.88 -33.77
C ASP A 13 -20.66 -13.93 -34.01
N HIS A 14 -20.93 -14.88 -34.90
CA HIS A 14 -20.16 -16.11 -35.05
C HIS A 14 -19.05 -15.97 -36.13
N ASP A 15 -18.24 -14.91 -36.05
CA ASP A 15 -17.13 -14.68 -37.01
C ASP A 15 -15.87 -14.04 -36.39
N LEU A 16 -15.55 -14.42 -35.15
CA LEU A 16 -14.23 -14.20 -34.54
C LEU A 16 -13.48 -15.54 -34.39
N GLN A 17 -12.86 -15.99 -35.48
CA GLN A 17 -11.91 -17.09 -35.45
C GLN A 17 -10.56 -16.61 -34.86
N GLU A 18 -10.06 -17.39 -33.91
CA GLU A 18 -8.68 -17.51 -33.43
C GLU A 18 -7.71 -16.33 -33.69
N GLU A 19 -7.49 -15.46 -32.69
CA GLU A 19 -6.19 -15.30 -31.99
C GLU A 19 -6.14 -14.08 -31.02
N ASN A 20 -5.64 -14.32 -29.80
CA ASN A 20 -4.86 -13.39 -28.97
C ASN A 20 -5.45 -12.10 -28.35
N VAL A 21 -6.76 -11.99 -28.07
CA VAL A 21 -7.27 -11.04 -27.02
C VAL A 21 -8.49 -11.59 -26.29
N THR A 22 -8.52 -11.60 -24.95
CA THR A 22 -9.77 -11.54 -24.17
C THR A 22 -9.55 -10.95 -22.77
N LEU A 23 -10.08 -9.74 -22.53
CA LEU A 23 -10.50 -9.32 -21.19
C LEU A 23 -11.83 -8.58 -21.28
N ALA A 24 -12.67 -8.81 -20.27
CA ALA A 24 -13.90 -8.06 -19.99
C ALA A 24 -14.14 -8.14 -18.46
N THR A 25 -14.88 -7.19 -17.87
CA THR A 25 -15.10 -7.15 -16.41
C THR A 25 -16.30 -6.27 -16.03
N LYS A 26 -16.78 -6.38 -14.78
CA LYS A 26 -17.74 -5.43 -14.19
C LYS A 26 -17.55 -5.14 -12.65
N VAL A 27 -17.16 -3.90 -12.24
CA VAL A 27 -17.27 -3.17 -10.89
C VAL A 27 -18.05 -1.71 -10.80
N LYS A 28 -19.28 -1.49 -10.20
CA LYS A 28 -20.23 -0.32 -9.89
C LYS A 28 -20.94 -0.37 -8.50
N VAL A 29 -21.04 0.75 -7.78
CA VAL A 29 -21.50 0.78 -6.37
C VAL A 29 -22.93 0.28 -6.10
N LEU A 30 -23.14 -0.39 -4.94
CA LEU A 30 -24.46 -0.51 -4.28
C LEU A 30 -24.50 0.36 -3.01
N ASP A 31 -25.67 0.91 -2.68
CA ASP A 31 -25.89 2.02 -1.75
C ASP A 31 -25.47 1.78 -0.27
N ASN A 32 -25.04 0.57 0.05
CA ASN A 32 -24.47 0.15 1.33
C ASN A 32 -22.93 -0.07 1.30
N GLY A 33 -22.24 0.30 0.22
CA GLY A 33 -20.76 0.37 0.15
C GLY A 33 -20.04 -0.67 -0.72
N PHE A 34 -20.63 -1.13 -1.83
CA PHE A 34 -20.08 -2.20 -2.72
C PHE A 34 -19.57 -1.66 -4.07
N ILE A 35 -19.11 -2.50 -5.03
CA ILE A 35 -18.86 -2.20 -6.49
C ILE A 35 -19.03 -3.48 -7.46
N GLU A 36 -19.95 -3.53 -8.50
CA GLU A 36 -20.23 -4.44 -9.72
C GLU A 36 -20.64 -3.66 -11.08
N CYS A 37 -19.90 -3.55 -12.24
CA CYS A 37 -19.79 -2.43 -13.31
C CYS A 37 -18.47 -2.20 -14.23
N ILE A 38 -17.32 -1.60 -13.81
CA ILE A 38 -15.97 -1.28 -14.45
C ILE A 38 -15.11 -2.46 -15.04
N THR A 39 -14.07 -2.20 -15.88
CA THR A 39 -13.25 -3.17 -16.68
C THR A 39 -11.71 -2.96 -16.71
N ILE A 40 -10.92 -4.05 -16.59
CA ILE A 40 -9.45 -4.10 -16.86
C ILE A 40 -9.22 -4.78 -18.21
N VAL A 41 -8.36 -4.24 -19.08
CA VAL A 41 -7.94 -4.87 -20.35
C VAL A 41 -6.42 -4.87 -20.49
N ILE A 42 -5.83 -6.06 -20.61
CA ILE A 42 -4.40 -6.28 -20.86
C ILE A 42 -4.25 -6.88 -22.26
N ARG A 43 -3.57 -6.20 -23.17
CA ARG A 43 -3.18 -6.78 -24.47
C ARG A 43 -1.76 -7.34 -24.36
N SER A 44 -1.55 -8.54 -24.89
CA SER A 44 -0.21 -9.05 -25.19
C SER A 44 0.01 -8.98 -26.70
N GLU A 45 1.11 -8.38 -27.16
CA GLU A 45 1.45 -8.26 -28.57
C GLU A 45 2.44 -9.34 -29.07
N SER A 46 2.64 -10.44 -28.33
CA SER A 46 3.54 -11.51 -28.77
C SER A 46 2.96 -12.92 -28.63
N SER A 47 3.00 -13.65 -29.74
CA SER A 47 2.60 -15.06 -29.89
C SER A 47 3.71 -16.04 -29.48
N LEU A 48 4.52 -15.68 -28.48
CA LEU A 48 5.66 -16.48 -28.01
C LEU A 48 5.33 -17.21 -26.71
N PRO A 49 5.88 -18.42 -26.48
CA PRO A 49 5.79 -19.07 -25.18
C PRO A 49 6.40 -18.19 -24.09
N LEU A 50 5.87 -18.28 -22.87
CA LEU A 50 6.34 -17.58 -21.67
C LEU A 50 7.75 -18.02 -21.24
N ASP A 51 8.76 -17.65 -22.01
CA ASP A 51 10.17 -17.68 -21.60
C ASP A 51 10.56 -16.36 -20.93
N LYS A 52 11.56 -16.44 -20.06
CA LYS A 52 11.83 -15.44 -19.04
C LYS A 52 12.46 -14.18 -19.62
N SER A 53 11.96 -13.06 -19.10
CA SER A 53 12.58 -11.73 -19.02
C SER A 53 12.44 -10.78 -20.21
N ARG A 54 12.32 -9.49 -19.84
CA ARG A 54 12.59 -8.25 -20.61
C ARG A 54 11.44 -7.65 -21.44
N HIS A 55 10.73 -6.74 -20.76
CA HIS A 55 10.62 -5.29 -21.09
C HIS A 55 9.20 -4.70 -21.18
N TRP A 56 8.12 -5.48 -21.25
CA TRP A 56 6.81 -4.91 -21.69
C TRP A 56 5.86 -4.40 -20.59
N VAL A 57 6.43 -3.89 -19.49
CA VAL A 57 5.79 -2.94 -18.54
C VAL A 57 6.86 -1.94 -18.04
N GLU A 58 7.76 -1.47 -18.92
CA GLU A 58 9.05 -0.90 -18.47
C GLU A 58 9.03 0.46 -17.77
N GLY A 59 7.97 1.22 -17.95
CA GLY A 59 7.48 2.11 -16.91
C GLY A 59 6.09 1.60 -16.57
N ILE A 60 5.94 0.92 -15.44
CA ILE A 60 4.62 0.68 -14.84
C ILE A 60 3.87 2.02 -14.92
N GLN A 61 2.56 2.10 -15.13
CA GLN A 61 1.82 3.34 -14.76
C GLN A 61 1.63 3.45 -13.22
N HIS A 62 2.63 2.87 -12.53
CA HIS A 62 3.10 2.80 -11.16
C HIS A 62 2.17 2.17 -10.10
N LYS A 63 2.34 0.84 -10.00
CA LYS A 63 1.63 -0.19 -9.20
C LYS A 63 0.14 -0.40 -9.45
N TYR A 64 -0.59 0.60 -9.94
CA TYR A 64 -2.04 0.48 -10.18
C TYR A 64 -2.46 1.26 -11.41
N ASN A 65 -3.10 0.60 -12.39
CA ASN A 65 -3.72 1.28 -13.52
C ASN A 65 -5.25 1.17 -13.42
N VAL A 66 -5.86 2.21 -12.84
CA VAL A 66 -7.32 2.41 -12.88
C VAL A 66 -7.63 3.18 -14.16
N GLY A 67 -8.58 2.71 -14.95
CA GLY A 67 -8.97 3.37 -16.21
C GLY A 67 -9.55 4.78 -16.02
N GLU A 68 -9.77 5.51 -17.11
CA GLU A 68 -10.29 6.87 -17.07
C GLU A 68 -11.59 6.99 -16.25
N GLN A 69 -11.74 8.13 -15.56
CA GLN A 69 -12.96 8.49 -14.87
C GLN A 69 -14.09 8.75 -15.89
N LEU A 70 -14.92 7.74 -16.15
CA LEU A 70 -16.05 7.80 -17.10
C LEU A 70 -17.19 8.76 -16.68
N GLY A 71 -17.04 9.52 -15.58
CA GLY A 71 -17.97 10.59 -15.20
C GLY A 71 -17.65 11.27 -13.87
N LYS A 72 -17.98 12.57 -13.76
CA LYS A 72 -18.07 13.28 -12.48
C LYS A 72 -19.45 13.04 -11.87
N GLY A 73 -19.51 12.17 -10.87
CA GLY A 73 -20.67 11.95 -10.00
C GLY A 73 -20.35 12.29 -8.53
N SER A 74 -21.38 12.41 -7.71
CA SER A 74 -21.31 12.98 -6.34
C SER A 74 -20.66 12.10 -5.26
N TYR A 75 -19.99 11.00 -5.62
CA TYR A 75 -19.53 9.95 -4.70
C TYR A 75 -18.14 9.42 -5.09
N ALA A 76 -17.37 8.95 -4.10
CA ALA A 76 -15.98 8.48 -4.21
C ALA A 76 -15.78 7.15 -3.43
N PRO A 77 -14.62 6.46 -3.48
CA PRO A 77 -13.54 6.44 -4.48
C PRO A 77 -13.40 5.08 -5.21
N VAL A 78 -12.56 5.00 -6.26
CA VAL A 78 -12.38 3.77 -7.08
C VAL A 78 -11.31 2.84 -6.50
N TYR A 79 -11.61 1.53 -6.50
CA TYR A 79 -10.72 0.49 -5.97
C TYR A 79 -9.50 0.19 -6.85
N ALA A 80 -8.45 -0.27 -6.20
CA ALA A 80 -7.19 -0.64 -6.81
C ALA A 80 -7.12 -2.17 -6.97
N ALA A 81 -6.76 -2.63 -8.18
CA ALA A 81 -6.63 -4.06 -8.50
C ALA A 81 -5.17 -4.44 -8.74
N VAL A 82 -4.73 -5.58 -8.18
CA VAL A 82 -3.37 -6.12 -8.34
C VAL A 82 -3.46 -7.57 -8.83
N ASP A 83 -2.69 -7.90 -9.87
CA ASP A 83 -2.41 -9.28 -10.28
C ASP A 83 -1.23 -9.82 -9.46
N ILE A 84 -1.41 -10.99 -8.85
CA ILE A 84 -0.37 -11.65 -8.08
C ILE A 84 -0.18 -13.08 -8.60
N GLU A 85 0.93 -13.32 -9.30
CA GLU A 85 1.31 -14.66 -9.73
C GLU A 85 1.53 -15.55 -8.49
N THR A 86 0.77 -16.64 -8.40
CA THR A 86 0.63 -17.56 -7.24
C THR A 86 -0.12 -17.05 -6.00
N GLY A 87 -0.14 -15.73 -5.70
CA GLY A 87 -1.07 -14.97 -4.83
C GLY A 87 -1.34 -15.37 -3.37
N ARG A 88 -1.11 -16.63 -2.98
CA ARG A 88 -1.65 -17.25 -1.76
C ARG A 88 -1.08 -16.69 -0.46
N HIS A 89 0.20 -16.32 -0.48
CA HIS A 89 0.92 -15.84 0.69
C HIS A 89 0.45 -14.42 1.10
N GLU A 90 0.46 -13.48 0.16
CA GLU A 90 -0.06 -12.14 0.40
C GLU A 90 -1.55 -12.15 0.75
N ARG A 91 -2.32 -13.06 0.12
CA ARG A 91 -3.72 -13.30 0.49
C ARG A 91 -3.89 -13.74 1.94
N GLU A 92 -3.13 -14.73 2.42
CA GLU A 92 -3.23 -15.17 3.82
C GLU A 92 -2.97 -14.01 4.79
N ILE A 93 -1.97 -13.17 4.50
CA ILE A 93 -1.63 -11.99 5.33
C ILE A 93 -2.76 -10.95 5.30
N ASN A 94 -3.27 -10.58 4.13
CA ASN A 94 -4.37 -9.61 3.99
C ASN A 94 -5.69 -10.13 4.59
N ASP A 95 -5.98 -11.44 4.46
CA ASP A 95 -7.15 -12.10 5.06
C ASP A 95 -7.05 -12.19 6.59
N ILE A 96 -5.88 -12.00 7.19
CA ILE A 96 -5.68 -11.82 8.64
C ILE A 96 -5.91 -10.35 9.05
N LEU A 97 -5.33 -9.40 8.29
CA LEU A 97 -5.37 -7.97 8.60
C LEU A 97 -6.75 -7.34 8.40
N SER A 98 -7.51 -7.79 7.40
CA SER A 98 -8.83 -7.23 7.05
C SER A 98 -9.97 -7.70 7.98
N ARG A 99 -9.67 -8.53 8.99
CA ARG A 99 -10.67 -8.98 9.98
C ARG A 99 -11.05 -7.84 10.92
N SER A 100 -12.30 -7.78 11.34
CA SER A 100 -12.74 -6.82 12.36
C SER A 100 -12.05 -7.05 13.73
N PRO A 101 -11.75 -5.99 14.51
CA PRO A 101 -11.71 -4.58 14.10
C PRO A 101 -10.60 -4.31 13.07
N ARG A 102 -10.92 -3.51 12.04
CA ARG A 102 -9.97 -3.05 11.02
C ARG A 102 -9.18 -1.83 11.55
N SER A 103 -8.01 -1.56 10.99
CA SER A 103 -7.25 -0.33 11.23
C SER A 103 -7.42 0.63 10.05
N ASP A 104 -7.54 1.92 10.32
CA ASP A 104 -7.53 2.96 9.29
C ASP A 104 -6.14 3.13 8.65
N LYS A 105 -5.07 2.74 9.34
CA LYS A 105 -3.66 2.86 8.90
C LYS A 105 -3.15 1.72 8.01
N VAL A 106 -3.95 0.67 7.81
CA VAL A 106 -3.60 -0.50 6.99
C VAL A 106 -4.64 -0.64 5.89
N VAL A 107 -4.22 -1.02 4.68
CA VAL A 107 -5.13 -1.24 3.56
C VAL A 107 -6.07 -2.41 3.81
N GLU A 108 -7.37 -2.16 3.67
CA GLU A 108 -8.40 -3.20 3.64
C GLU A 108 -8.44 -3.88 2.26
N THR A 109 -8.40 -5.22 2.27
CA THR A 109 -8.69 -6.02 1.09
C THR A 109 -10.18 -6.37 1.06
N LEU A 110 -10.85 -5.91 0.01
CA LEU A 110 -12.31 -5.96 -0.13
C LEU A 110 -12.78 -7.25 -0.83
N LYS A 111 -12.01 -7.74 -1.80
CA LYS A 111 -12.37 -8.91 -2.61
C LYS A 111 -11.13 -9.58 -3.20
N TRP A 112 -11.26 -10.89 -3.43
CA TRP A 112 -10.33 -11.70 -4.20
C TRP A 112 -11.10 -12.42 -5.31
N GLU A 113 -10.52 -12.48 -6.52
CA GLU A 113 -11.03 -13.32 -7.61
C GLU A 113 -9.87 -14.10 -8.24
N THR A 114 -10.01 -15.42 -8.35
CA THR A 114 -9.07 -16.26 -9.09
C THR A 114 -9.59 -16.45 -10.51
N CYS A 115 -8.79 -16.05 -11.49
CA CYS A 115 -9.09 -16.19 -12.90
C CYS A 115 -8.53 -17.50 -13.46
N VAL A 116 -8.87 -17.79 -14.72
CA VAL A 116 -8.23 -18.89 -15.47
C VAL A 116 -6.71 -18.62 -15.57
N SER A 117 -5.90 -19.68 -15.66
CA SER A 117 -4.43 -19.60 -15.76
C SER A 117 -3.66 -19.18 -14.49
N SER A 118 -4.21 -19.42 -13.30
CA SER A 118 -3.56 -19.20 -11.98
C SER A 118 -3.33 -17.74 -11.56
N VAL A 119 -3.84 -16.78 -12.35
CA VAL A 119 -3.91 -15.36 -12.01
C VAL A 119 -4.91 -15.14 -10.88
N THR A 120 -4.54 -14.33 -9.88
CA THR A 120 -5.44 -13.92 -8.79
C THR A 120 -5.46 -12.40 -8.67
N ILE A 121 -6.65 -11.83 -8.81
CA ILE A 121 -6.92 -10.41 -8.67
C ILE A 121 -7.24 -10.11 -7.21
N MET A 122 -6.46 -9.22 -6.59
CA MET A 122 -6.76 -8.58 -5.32
C MET A 122 -7.46 -7.26 -5.57
N VAL A 123 -8.60 -6.99 -4.90
CA VAL A 123 -9.27 -5.68 -4.90
C VAL A 123 -9.15 -5.05 -3.53
N GLN A 124 -8.50 -3.89 -3.45
CA GLN A 124 -8.23 -3.16 -2.21
C GLN A 124 -8.91 -1.79 -2.18
N GLU A 125 -9.14 -1.28 -0.97
CA GLU A 125 -9.52 0.12 -0.79
C GLU A 125 -8.44 1.07 -1.34
N ARG A 126 -8.85 2.28 -1.73
CA ARG A 126 -7.91 3.35 -2.10
C ARG A 126 -8.36 4.67 -1.50
N PRO A 127 -7.54 5.36 -0.69
CA PRO A 127 -7.86 6.70 -0.24
C PRO A 127 -7.81 7.66 -1.44
N ILE A 128 -8.68 8.68 -1.49
CA ILE A 128 -8.63 9.72 -2.53
C ILE A 128 -8.79 11.10 -1.87
N PRO A 129 -8.05 12.13 -2.31
CA PRO A 129 -6.88 12.03 -3.21
C PRO A 129 -5.70 11.37 -2.50
N CYS A 130 -4.92 10.54 -3.21
CA CYS A 130 -3.71 9.94 -2.66
C CYS A 130 -2.60 9.74 -3.71
N MET A 131 -1.38 9.60 -3.19
CA MET A 131 -0.20 9.11 -3.90
C MET A 131 0.64 8.26 -2.94
N ASP A 132 1.67 7.57 -3.45
CA ASP A 132 2.69 6.99 -2.57
C ASP A 132 3.52 8.09 -1.88
N LEU A 133 4.01 7.79 -0.69
CA LEU A 133 4.73 8.72 0.16
C LEU A 133 6.07 9.15 -0.45
N GLN A 134 6.69 8.32 -1.30
CA GLN A 134 7.89 8.71 -2.03
C GLN A 134 7.62 9.85 -3.00
N LYS A 135 6.65 9.72 -3.92
CA LYS A 135 6.25 10.81 -4.83
C LYS A 135 5.81 12.06 -4.07
N TYR A 136 5.18 11.88 -2.91
CA TYR A 136 4.85 13.02 -2.05
C TYR A 136 6.11 13.75 -1.57
N CYS A 137 7.13 13.04 -1.07
CA CYS A 137 8.41 13.64 -0.68
C CYS A 137 9.12 14.31 -1.87
N GLU A 138 9.15 13.66 -3.04
CA GLU A 138 9.71 14.23 -4.28
C GLU A 138 9.02 15.57 -4.63
N SER A 139 7.69 15.64 -4.51
CA SER A 139 6.90 16.87 -4.71
C SER A 139 7.18 17.98 -3.68
N LYS A 140 7.84 17.65 -2.56
CA LYS A 140 8.27 18.56 -1.47
C LYS A 140 9.78 18.78 -1.45
N ASN A 141 10.43 18.71 -2.62
CA ASN A 141 11.89 18.87 -2.77
C ASN A 141 12.71 17.76 -2.08
N GLY A 142 12.15 16.56 -1.97
CA GLY A 142 12.83 15.34 -1.50
C GLY A 142 12.75 15.08 0.00
N ARG A 143 12.50 16.10 0.84
CA ARG A 143 12.37 15.97 2.30
C ARG A 143 11.13 16.68 2.83
N LEU A 144 10.64 16.24 3.98
CA LEU A 144 9.55 16.88 4.72
C LEU A 144 10.11 17.72 5.88
N CYS A 145 9.31 18.67 6.36
CA CYS A 145 9.57 19.29 7.66
C CYS A 145 9.40 18.25 8.78
N GLN A 146 10.11 18.44 9.90
CA GLN A 146 10.11 17.51 11.02
C GLN A 146 8.69 17.17 11.51
N SER A 147 7.81 18.17 11.66
CA SER A 147 6.45 17.95 12.17
C SER A 147 5.62 17.06 11.24
N LEU A 148 5.56 17.36 9.94
CA LEU A 148 4.84 16.52 9.00
C LEU A 148 5.42 15.10 8.93
N ALA A 149 6.75 14.95 9.03
CA ALA A 149 7.39 13.64 9.10
C ALA A 149 6.99 12.86 10.36
N LEU A 150 6.90 13.51 11.53
CA LEU A 150 6.48 12.88 12.79
C LEU A 150 4.98 12.52 12.78
N LYS A 151 4.11 13.43 12.29
CA LYS A 151 2.67 13.17 12.10
C LYS A 151 2.39 11.99 11.16
N ILE A 152 3.25 11.78 10.15
CA ILE A 152 3.23 10.58 9.30
C ILE A 152 3.78 9.36 10.05
N MET A 153 4.96 9.48 10.68
CA MET A 153 5.60 8.35 11.36
C MET A 153 4.78 7.78 12.51
N ARG A 154 4.04 8.61 13.26
CA ARG A 154 3.11 8.12 14.30
C ARG A 154 2.14 7.09 13.71
N GLN A 155 1.49 7.44 12.61
CA GLN A 155 0.52 6.59 11.94
C GLN A 155 1.14 5.32 11.34
N VAL A 156 2.39 5.40 10.85
CA VAL A 156 3.14 4.22 10.38
C VAL A 156 3.46 3.28 11.55
N VAL A 157 3.82 3.81 12.72
CA VAL A 157 4.07 3.03 13.94
C VAL A 157 2.77 2.40 14.47
N GLU A 158 1.67 3.14 14.50
CA GLU A 158 0.31 2.63 14.81
C GLU A 158 -0.10 1.49 13.86
N GLY A 159 0.13 1.64 12.55
CA GLY A 159 -0.10 0.58 11.56
C GLY A 159 0.77 -0.66 11.81
N CYS A 160 2.03 -0.48 12.23
CA CYS A 160 2.91 -1.57 12.63
C CYS A 160 2.42 -2.25 13.93
N GLN A 161 1.95 -1.49 14.92
CA GLN A 161 1.36 -2.03 16.15
C GLN A 161 0.11 -2.86 15.85
N PHE A 162 -0.77 -2.39 14.95
CA PHE A 162 -1.93 -3.15 14.50
C PHE A 162 -1.51 -4.48 13.85
N CYS A 163 -0.55 -4.45 12.91
CA CYS A 163 -0.02 -5.66 12.29
C CYS A 163 0.51 -6.64 13.35
N PHE A 164 1.32 -6.17 14.31
CA PHE A 164 1.86 -7.01 15.38
C PHE A 164 0.76 -7.59 16.29
N SER A 165 -0.30 -6.82 16.58
CA SER A 165 -1.47 -7.31 17.34
C SER A 165 -2.25 -8.41 16.59
N ARG A 166 -2.16 -8.41 15.25
CA ARG A 166 -2.69 -9.46 14.37
C ARG A 166 -1.72 -10.62 14.17
N GLY A 167 -0.57 -10.62 14.84
CA GLY A 167 0.46 -11.66 14.67
C GLY A 167 1.17 -11.60 13.32
N VAL A 168 1.17 -10.44 12.65
CA VAL A 168 1.75 -10.21 11.33
C VAL A 168 2.87 -9.16 11.43
N CYS A 169 3.93 -9.33 10.66
CA CYS A 169 4.90 -8.27 10.37
C CYS A 169 4.93 -7.97 8.87
N HIS A 170 5.09 -6.70 8.48
CA HIS A 170 5.04 -6.27 7.08
C HIS A 170 6.35 -6.55 6.32
N ASN A 171 7.50 -6.49 7.01
CA ASN A 171 8.88 -6.70 6.52
C ASN A 171 9.38 -5.82 5.36
N ASP A 172 8.55 -4.96 4.77
CA ASP A 172 8.94 -4.04 3.68
C ASP A 172 8.36 -2.63 3.91
N ILE A 173 8.52 -2.12 5.13
CA ILE A 173 8.17 -0.74 5.50
C ILE A 173 9.15 0.22 4.82
N LYS A 174 8.66 0.98 3.84
CA LYS A 174 9.37 2.02 3.07
C LYS A 174 8.36 2.98 2.44
N SER A 175 8.83 4.12 1.93
CA SER A 175 8.00 5.17 1.32
C SER A 175 7.17 4.71 0.11
N ASP A 176 7.65 3.75 -0.69
CA ASP A 176 6.92 3.16 -1.82
C ASP A 176 5.65 2.39 -1.41
N ASN A 177 5.63 1.88 -0.17
CA ASN A 177 4.61 0.98 0.37
C ASN A 177 3.69 1.70 1.37
N ILE A 178 3.66 3.03 1.32
CA ILE A 178 2.79 3.87 2.13
C ILE A 178 2.05 4.81 1.19
N LEU A 179 0.72 4.69 1.14
CA LEU A 179 -0.13 5.72 0.53
C LEU A 179 -0.35 6.85 1.53
N ILE A 180 -0.29 8.09 1.05
CA ILE A 180 -0.65 9.29 1.81
C ILE A 180 -1.81 10.00 1.12
N ASN A 181 -2.85 10.35 1.90
CA ASN A 181 -3.90 11.24 1.44
C ASN A 181 -3.36 12.69 1.44
N THR A 182 -3.39 13.36 0.30
CA THR A 182 -2.67 14.64 0.11
C THR A 182 -3.36 15.86 0.72
N GLU A 183 -4.59 15.70 1.23
CA GLU A 183 -5.38 16.76 1.88
C GLU A 183 -5.37 16.62 3.41
N THR A 184 -5.41 15.37 3.92
CA THR A 184 -5.53 15.06 5.35
C THR A 184 -4.25 14.54 5.99
N PHE A 185 -3.25 14.16 5.19
CA PHE A 185 -2.02 13.46 5.61
C PHE A 185 -2.25 12.15 6.37
N ASN A 186 -3.45 11.57 6.28
CA ASN A 186 -3.70 10.21 6.73
C ASN A 186 -2.99 9.22 5.81
N ILE A 187 -2.37 8.18 6.39
CA ILE A 187 -1.61 7.16 5.63
C ILE A 187 -2.31 5.80 5.64
N LYS A 188 -1.95 4.97 4.65
CA LYS A 188 -2.23 3.53 4.64
C LYS A 188 -0.99 2.73 4.24
N LEU A 189 -0.63 1.75 5.05
CA LEU A 189 0.34 0.71 4.68
C LEU A 189 -0.27 -0.18 3.59
N ILE A 190 0.48 -0.44 2.52
CA ILE A 190 0.11 -1.27 1.36
C ILE A 190 1.22 -2.27 1.03
N ASP A 191 0.95 -3.23 0.13
CA ASP A 191 1.94 -4.19 -0.39
C ASP A 191 2.49 -5.13 0.70
N PHE A 192 1.68 -6.13 1.05
CA PHE A 192 1.99 -7.13 2.07
C PHE A 192 2.63 -8.39 1.48
N GLY A 193 3.15 -8.34 0.23
CA GLY A 193 3.81 -9.45 -0.44
C GLY A 193 5.01 -10.01 0.33
N CYS A 194 5.71 -9.15 1.08
CA CYS A 194 6.81 -9.53 1.97
C CYS A 194 6.38 -9.83 3.42
N GLY A 195 5.10 -9.64 3.75
CA GLY A 195 4.57 -9.82 5.10
C GLY A 195 4.72 -11.26 5.60
N LYS A 196 4.82 -11.48 6.91
CA LYS A 196 4.93 -12.83 7.51
C LYS A 196 4.18 -12.91 8.83
N LYS A 197 3.89 -14.14 9.27
CA LYS A 197 3.46 -14.37 10.66
C LYS A 197 4.64 -14.12 11.60
N LEU A 198 4.40 -13.37 12.67
CA LEU A 198 5.42 -12.93 13.62
C LEU A 198 6.15 -14.12 14.30
N GLU A 199 5.44 -15.24 14.48
CA GLU A 199 6.00 -16.50 15.00
C GLU A 199 7.05 -17.14 14.06
N THR A 200 7.00 -16.84 12.75
CA THR A 200 7.86 -17.44 11.72
C THR A 200 9.11 -16.62 11.40
N ASP A 201 9.21 -15.38 11.90
CA ASP A 201 10.40 -14.52 11.72
C ASP A 201 10.80 -13.88 13.06
N PRO A 202 11.65 -14.54 13.87
CA PRO A 202 12.10 -14.03 15.16
C PRO A 202 12.78 -12.66 15.09
N SER A 203 13.29 -12.27 13.90
CA SER A 203 13.94 -10.98 13.67
C SER A 203 12.98 -9.87 13.21
N ALA A 204 11.70 -10.18 12.99
CA ALA A 204 10.68 -9.25 12.48
C ALA A 204 10.54 -7.97 13.30
N LYS A 205 10.62 -8.07 14.64
CA LYS A 205 10.58 -6.90 15.53
C LYS A 205 11.75 -5.96 15.23
N ILE A 206 12.98 -6.49 15.29
CA ILE A 206 14.21 -5.75 15.00
C ILE A 206 14.16 -5.13 13.60
N LYS A 207 13.82 -5.92 12.56
CA LYS A 207 13.65 -5.43 11.19
C LYS A 207 12.68 -4.25 11.09
N THR A 208 11.53 -4.35 11.73
CA THR A 208 10.49 -3.30 11.70
C THR A 208 11.00 -2.01 12.35
N ILE A 209 11.65 -2.09 13.53
CA ILE A 209 12.24 -0.93 14.22
C ILE A 209 13.32 -0.27 13.34
N CYS A 210 14.22 -1.06 12.73
CA CYS A 210 15.24 -0.55 11.83
C CYS A 210 14.66 0.10 10.56
N SER A 211 13.61 -0.47 9.98
CA SER A 211 12.90 0.12 8.83
C SER A 211 12.22 1.43 9.19
N LEU A 212 11.64 1.55 10.39
CA LEU A 212 11.05 2.80 10.89
C LEU A 212 12.12 3.89 11.08
N GLY A 213 13.28 3.55 11.62
CA GLY A 213 14.42 4.48 11.75
C GLY A 213 14.93 4.98 10.41
N ARG A 214 15.13 4.07 9.44
CA ARG A 214 15.52 4.40 8.07
C ARG A 214 14.45 5.26 7.36
N LEU A 215 13.18 4.93 7.51
CA LEU A 215 12.08 5.70 6.93
C LEU A 215 12.06 7.13 7.49
N LEU A 216 12.10 7.31 8.82
CA LEU A 216 12.13 8.64 9.42
C LEU A 216 13.35 9.45 8.95
N TYR A 217 14.54 8.84 8.87
CA TYR A 217 15.72 9.49 8.31
C TYR A 217 15.50 9.95 6.86
N ILE A 218 14.96 9.09 5.99
CA ILE A 218 14.65 9.45 4.59
C ILE A 218 13.66 10.61 4.54
N LEU A 219 12.59 10.58 5.35
CA LEU A 219 11.58 11.64 5.38
C LEU A 219 12.15 13.00 5.79
N VAL A 220 13.06 13.06 6.78
CA VAL A 220 13.60 14.34 7.28
C VAL A 220 14.89 14.79 6.59
N CYS A 221 15.71 13.88 6.06
CA CYS A 221 16.98 14.18 5.40
C CYS A 221 16.93 14.14 3.86
N GLY A 222 15.89 13.53 3.27
CA GLY A 222 15.70 13.41 1.83
C GLY A 222 16.68 12.49 1.10
N GLN A 223 17.35 11.59 1.84
CA GLN A 223 18.37 10.68 1.32
C GLN A 223 18.50 9.43 2.19
N GLU A 224 19.15 8.40 1.66
CA GLU A 224 19.47 7.17 2.40
C GLU A 224 20.50 7.42 3.53
N PRO A 225 20.39 6.72 4.67
CA PRO A 225 21.45 6.73 5.68
C PRO A 225 22.69 5.99 5.18
N ALA A 226 23.86 6.59 5.37
CA ALA A 226 25.12 6.00 4.95
C ALA A 226 25.48 4.74 5.77
N VAL A 227 25.81 3.65 5.08
CA VAL A 227 25.87 2.28 5.65
C VAL A 227 26.95 2.08 6.73
N HIS A 228 27.99 2.92 6.75
CA HIS A 228 29.19 2.76 7.57
C HIS A 228 29.66 4.05 8.26
N SER A 229 28.79 5.03 8.47
CA SER A 229 29.13 6.30 9.13
C SER A 229 28.00 6.79 10.04
N VAL A 230 28.35 7.62 11.03
CA VAL A 230 27.36 8.28 11.88
C VAL A 230 26.40 9.09 11.01
N PRO A 231 25.06 8.92 11.15
CA PRO A 231 24.08 9.67 10.39
C PRO A 231 24.31 11.19 10.52
N GLN A 232 24.24 11.88 9.39
CA GLN A 232 24.34 13.33 9.33
C GLN A 232 22.93 13.93 9.27
N PHE A 233 22.71 15.02 9.99
CA PHE A 233 21.38 15.61 10.12
C PHE A 233 21.39 17.07 9.65
N PRO A 234 20.30 17.54 9.03
CA PRO A 234 20.08 18.96 8.79
C PRO A 234 20.10 19.78 10.08
N SER A 235 20.60 21.01 10.03
CA SER A 235 20.69 21.91 11.20
C SER A 235 19.33 22.35 11.75
N ASP A 236 18.26 22.16 10.99
CA ASP A 236 16.87 22.43 11.38
C ASP A 236 16.17 21.26 12.09
N LEU A 237 16.86 20.13 12.30
CA LEU A 237 16.31 18.94 12.96
C LEU A 237 16.60 18.94 14.47
N SER A 238 15.57 18.80 15.31
CA SER A 238 15.72 18.84 16.77
C SER A 238 16.56 17.68 17.31
N GLU A 239 17.30 17.92 18.40
CA GLU A 239 18.17 16.90 18.99
C GLU A 239 17.38 15.66 19.42
N ASP A 240 16.16 15.82 19.95
CA ASP A 240 15.28 14.69 20.27
C ASP A 240 14.94 13.86 19.02
N CYS A 241 14.70 14.49 17.85
CA CYS A 241 14.46 13.76 16.60
C CYS A 241 15.72 13.02 16.11
N GLN A 242 16.90 13.63 16.26
CA GLN A 242 18.18 12.97 15.99
C GLN A 242 18.43 11.78 16.94
N GLN A 243 18.12 11.92 18.23
CA GLN A 243 18.22 10.85 19.22
C GLN A 243 17.27 9.68 18.89
N LEU A 244 16.02 9.98 18.52
CA LEU A 244 15.07 8.96 18.08
C LEU A 244 15.63 8.18 16.89
N ILE A 245 16.07 8.85 15.83
CA ILE A 245 16.63 8.17 14.64
C ILE A 245 17.85 7.31 15.00
N ARG A 246 18.75 7.81 15.85
CA ARG A 246 19.92 7.04 16.33
C ARG A 246 19.51 5.81 17.16
N SER A 247 18.46 5.92 17.99
CA SER A 247 17.97 4.80 18.82
C SER A 247 17.37 3.64 18.02
N LEU A 248 16.89 3.94 16.80
CA LEU A 248 16.28 3.01 15.87
C LEU A 248 17.29 2.34 14.91
N ASP A 249 18.56 2.72 14.95
CA ASP A 249 19.59 2.09 14.12
C ASP A 249 19.86 0.65 14.57
N LYS A 250 20.13 -0.23 13.60
CA LYS A 250 20.39 -1.67 13.82
C LYS A 250 21.57 -1.98 14.77
N ASN A 251 22.48 -1.02 14.96
CA ASN A 251 23.64 -1.15 15.85
C ASN A 251 23.37 -0.56 17.26
N SER A 252 22.17 -0.03 17.50
CA SER A 252 21.73 0.43 18.82
C SER A 252 21.78 -0.72 19.84
N ALA A 253 22.38 -0.48 21.00
CA ALA A 253 22.55 -1.50 22.04
C ALA A 253 21.21 -1.99 22.62
N ASN A 254 20.21 -1.10 22.67
CA ASN A 254 18.85 -1.37 23.12
C ASN A 254 17.87 -0.76 22.11
N LEU A 255 17.32 -1.57 21.22
CA LEU A 255 16.26 -1.13 20.31
C LEU A 255 14.95 -0.92 21.09
N PRO A 256 14.25 0.22 20.90
CA PRO A 256 12.97 0.49 21.55
C PRO A 256 11.86 -0.45 21.04
N THR A 257 10.80 -0.63 21.82
CA THR A 257 9.54 -1.20 21.33
C THR A 257 8.75 -0.16 20.53
N LEU A 258 7.72 -0.59 19.77
CA LEU A 258 6.82 0.34 19.08
C LEU A 258 6.11 1.30 20.07
N GLU A 259 5.89 0.87 21.31
CA GLU A 259 5.28 1.69 22.36
C GLU A 259 6.27 2.74 22.88
N ASP A 260 7.54 2.37 23.09
CA ASP A 260 8.58 3.33 23.47
C ASP A 260 8.82 4.39 22.39
N ILE A 261 8.63 4.05 21.11
CA ILE A 261 8.68 5.00 20.00
C ILE A 261 7.54 6.02 20.11
N LEU A 262 6.29 5.59 20.27
CA LEU A 262 5.14 6.51 20.35
C LEU A 262 5.18 7.42 21.58
N ASN A 263 5.80 6.96 22.67
CA ASN A 263 6.01 7.73 23.89
C ASN A 263 7.32 8.56 23.87
N HIS A 264 8.07 8.57 22.76
CA HIS A 264 9.28 9.39 22.63
C HIS A 264 8.92 10.88 22.54
N ARG A 265 9.76 11.75 23.11
CA ARG A 265 9.51 13.20 23.27
C ARG A 265 9.13 13.93 21.98
N CYS A 266 9.71 13.54 20.84
CA CYS A 266 9.35 14.04 19.51
C CYS A 266 7.84 14.01 19.22
N PHE A 267 7.14 13.02 19.76
CA PHE A 267 5.70 12.84 19.57
C PHE A 267 4.86 13.55 20.64
N VAL A 268 5.48 14.14 21.67
CA VAL A 268 4.78 14.88 22.73
C VAL A 268 4.68 16.36 22.36
N GLU A 269 5.76 16.95 21.83
CA GLU A 269 5.82 18.39 21.48
C GLU A 269 4.78 18.83 20.42
N GLU A 270 4.21 17.90 19.63
CA GLU A 270 3.16 18.21 18.66
C GLU A 270 1.75 18.33 19.27
N ALA A 271 1.48 17.63 20.39
CA ALA A 271 0.15 17.61 20.98
C ALA A 271 -0.21 18.95 21.63
N ASP A 272 0.78 19.64 22.22
CA ASP A 272 0.63 20.95 22.84
C ASP A 272 0.64 22.11 21.82
N ALA A 273 0.89 21.83 20.53
CA ALA A 273 0.89 22.82 19.45
C ALA A 273 -0.44 22.88 18.66
N GLU A 274 -1.33 21.90 18.84
CA GLU A 274 -2.69 21.87 18.26
C GLU A 274 -3.80 22.19 19.30
N ALA A 275 -3.43 22.70 20.50
CA ALA A 275 -4.31 22.95 21.65
C ALA A 275 -4.61 24.45 21.93
#